data_AF-A0A5J6P703-F1
#
_entry.id   AF-A0A5J6P703-F1
#
_cell.length_a   1.000
_cell.length_b   1.000
_cell.length_c   1.000
_cell.angle_alpha   90.00
_cell.angle_beta   90.00
_cell.angle_gamma   90.00
#
_symmetry.space_group_name_H-M   'P 1'
#
loop_
_entity.id
_entity.type
_entity.pdbx_description
1 polymer ?
#
loop_
_entity_poly.entity_id
_entity_poly.type
_entity_poly.pdbx_seq_one_letter_code
_entity_poly.pdbx_strand_id
1 'polypeptide(L)'
;MLTLSRILIAIVVALFLSACQTTVPNTSGIVFEEDALRQHNLELSNATANFNDGTLTISGGIGPTQKRPHIACGQLQLRILDTQGVLLKTLNTDYSPCHLHYGPNTRRTGSFSVVINDIHQQALIIKASYQKKPHEAH
;
A
#
# COMPACT_ATOMS: atom_id res chain seq x y z
N MET A 1 -10.24 12.63 61.89
CA MET A 1 -10.30 11.37 61.14
C MET A 1 -10.79 11.65 59.74
N LEU A 2 -9.87 11.93 58.79
CA LEU A 2 -10.23 12.02 57.37
C LEU A 2 -10.34 10.60 56.84
N THR A 3 -11.55 10.25 56.40
CA THR A 3 -11.92 8.91 55.93
C THR A 3 -11.16 8.56 54.66
N LEU A 4 -10.36 7.48 54.71
CA LEU A 4 -9.67 6.86 53.56
C LEU A 4 -10.60 6.62 52.35
N SER A 5 -11.91 6.56 52.58
CA SER A 5 -12.95 6.32 51.57
C SER A 5 -13.02 7.40 50.47
N ARG A 6 -12.56 8.63 50.71
CA ARG A 6 -12.59 9.70 49.69
C ARG A 6 -11.42 9.67 48.71
N ILE A 7 -10.30 9.02 49.06
CA ILE A 7 -9.11 8.95 48.21
C ILE A 7 -9.27 7.86 47.13
N LEU A 8 -9.96 6.76 47.45
CA LEU A 8 -10.20 5.65 46.52
C LEU A 8 -11.07 6.03 45.31
N ILE A 9 -12.00 6.98 45.47
CA ILE A 9 -12.90 7.39 44.37
C ILE A 9 -12.15 8.24 43.34
N ALA A 10 -11.18 9.05 43.76
CA ALA A 10 -10.39 9.88 42.85
C ALA A 10 -9.43 9.07 41.96
N ILE A 11 -8.93 7.93 42.45
CA ILE A 11 -7.97 7.09 41.72
C ILE A 11 -8.69 6.29 40.60
N VAL A 12 -9.93 5.86 40.83
CA VAL A 12 -10.70 5.10 39.83
C VAL A 12 -11.10 5.99 38.64
N VAL A 13 -11.44 7.26 38.88
CA VAL A 13 -11.80 8.18 37.79
C VAL A 13 -10.58 8.55 36.93
N ALA A 14 -9.39 8.69 37.52
CA ALA A 14 -8.16 8.97 36.78
C ALA A 14 -7.70 7.81 35.86
N LEU A 15 -8.06 6.56 36.18
CA LEU A 15 -7.75 5.39 35.37
C LEU A 15 -8.65 5.23 34.13
N PHE A 16 -9.83 5.88 34.10
CA PHE A 16 -10.72 5.85 32.94
C PHE A 16 -10.46 6.97 31.91
N LEU A 17 -9.71 8.02 32.28
CA LEU A 17 -9.43 9.17 31.40
C LEU A 17 -8.20 9.01 30.49
N SER A 18 -7.41 7.96 30.65
CA SER A 18 -6.18 7.73 29.87
C SER A 18 -6.35 6.84 28.63
N ALA A 19 -7.55 6.34 28.34
CA ALA A 19 -7.77 5.38 27.25
C ALA A 19 -8.16 6.00 25.88
N CYS A 20 -8.30 7.32 25.77
CA CYS A 20 -8.50 8.00 24.49
C CYS A 20 -7.24 8.76 24.08
N GLN A 21 -6.09 8.08 24.04
CA GLN A 21 -5.00 8.56 23.21
C GLN A 21 -5.39 8.26 21.77
N THR A 22 -5.96 9.25 21.08
CA THR A 22 -6.04 9.25 19.61
C THR A 22 -4.61 9.30 19.09
N THR A 23 -3.97 8.14 19.00
CA THR A 23 -2.79 7.97 18.17
C THR A 23 -3.26 8.24 16.75
N VAL A 24 -2.97 9.45 16.26
CA VAL A 24 -2.98 9.70 14.82
C VAL A 24 -2.11 8.60 14.23
N PRO A 25 -2.64 7.70 13.39
CA PRO A 25 -1.86 6.57 12.92
C PRO A 25 -0.70 7.14 12.13
N ASN A 26 0.50 7.02 12.68
CA ASN A 26 1.71 7.44 11.99
C ASN A 26 1.72 6.73 10.63
N THR A 27 1.88 7.50 9.56
CA THR A 27 2.05 7.02 8.19
C THR A 27 3.30 6.16 8.00
N SER A 28 4.10 5.96 9.05
CA SER A 28 5.32 5.14 9.10
C SER A 28 5.08 3.62 9.04
N GLY A 29 3.90 3.16 8.63
CA GLY A 29 3.49 1.76 8.69
C GLY A 29 3.18 1.11 7.33
N ILE A 30 3.47 1.78 6.21
CA ILE A 30 3.22 1.21 4.88
C ILE A 30 4.46 0.49 4.38
N VAL A 31 4.29 -0.78 4.03
CA VAL A 31 5.33 -1.63 3.43
C VAL A 31 4.87 -2.10 2.06
N PHE A 32 5.72 -1.94 1.05
CA PHE A 32 5.50 -2.51 -0.28
C PHE A 32 6.30 -3.79 -0.44
N GLU A 33 5.64 -4.86 -0.89
CA GLU A 33 6.26 -6.13 -1.24
C GLU A 33 6.10 -6.40 -2.74
N GLU A 34 7.19 -6.73 -3.41
CA GLU A 34 7.25 -6.86 -4.87
C GLU A 34 7.81 -8.21 -5.36
N ASP A 35 7.89 -9.22 -4.49
CA ASP A 35 8.47 -10.53 -4.83
C ASP A 35 7.80 -11.18 -6.05
N ALA A 36 6.49 -11.01 -6.20
CA ALA A 36 5.74 -11.50 -7.35
C ALA A 36 6.06 -10.71 -8.65
N LEU A 37 6.43 -9.43 -8.56
CA LEU A 37 6.89 -8.66 -9.73
C LEU A 37 8.26 -9.14 -10.21
N ARG A 38 9.14 -9.54 -9.30
CA ARG A 38 10.49 -10.03 -9.63
C ARG A 38 10.45 -11.28 -10.50
N GLN A 39 9.43 -12.12 -10.36
CA GLN A 39 9.18 -13.28 -11.24
C GLN A 39 8.96 -12.88 -12.71
N HIS A 40 8.53 -11.64 -12.95
CA HIS A 40 8.31 -11.07 -14.28
C HIS A 40 9.40 -10.07 -14.71
N ASN A 41 10.54 -10.04 -13.98
CA ASN A 41 11.61 -9.05 -14.17
C ASN A 41 11.11 -7.60 -14.03
N LEU A 42 10.17 -7.37 -13.11
CA LEU A 42 9.60 -6.05 -12.81
C LEU A 42 9.94 -5.65 -11.37
N GLU A 43 10.01 -4.35 -11.13
CA GLU A 43 10.11 -3.73 -9.80
C GLU A 43 9.19 -2.50 -9.73
N LEU A 44 8.82 -2.15 -8.51
CA LEU A 44 8.21 -0.87 -8.19
C LEU A 44 9.29 0.20 -8.05
N SER A 45 8.99 1.41 -8.51
CA SER A 45 9.83 2.58 -8.30
C SER A 45 8.99 3.72 -7.74
N ASN A 46 9.52 4.47 -6.78
CA ASN A 46 8.83 5.62 -6.17
C ASN A 46 7.39 5.31 -5.72
N ALA A 47 7.14 4.09 -5.24
CA ALA A 47 5.84 3.69 -4.75
C ALA A 47 5.51 4.41 -3.44
N THR A 48 4.34 5.03 -3.39
CA THR A 48 3.84 5.76 -2.23
C THR A 48 2.40 5.35 -1.96
N ALA A 49 2.01 5.35 -0.70
CA ALA A 49 0.60 5.27 -0.32
C ALA A 49 0.31 6.35 0.71
N ASN A 50 -0.70 7.16 0.44
CA ASN A 50 -1.05 8.32 1.26
C ASN A 50 -2.52 8.27 1.61
N PHE A 51 -2.83 8.45 2.89
CA PHE A 51 -4.19 8.67 3.35
C PHE A 51 -4.49 10.16 3.29
N ASN A 52 -5.60 10.53 2.64
CA ASN A 52 -6.14 11.87 2.66
C ASN A 52 -7.66 11.82 2.76
N ASP A 53 -8.24 12.53 3.73
CA ASP A 53 -9.70 12.64 3.91
C ASP A 53 -10.47 11.30 3.81
N GLY A 54 -9.98 10.26 4.51
CA GLY A 54 -10.61 8.94 4.53
C GLY A 54 -10.39 8.09 3.27
N THR A 55 -9.54 8.56 2.36
CA THR A 55 -9.23 7.90 1.09
C THR A 55 -7.76 7.49 1.04
N LEU A 56 -7.47 6.28 0.58
CA LEU A 56 -6.10 5.80 0.35
C LEU A 56 -5.73 6.00 -1.13
N THR A 57 -4.69 6.79 -1.40
CA THR A 57 -4.11 6.90 -2.75
C THR A 57 -2.81 6.11 -2.80
N ILE A 58 -2.70 5.14 -3.71
CA ILE A 58 -1.46 4.40 -3.98
C ILE A 58 -0.96 4.80 -5.37
N SER A 59 0.29 5.25 -5.46
CA SER A 59 0.88 5.67 -6.74
C SER A 59 2.33 5.21 -6.85
N GLY A 60 2.85 5.13 -8.06
CA GLY A 60 4.24 4.78 -8.29
C GLY A 60 4.56 4.50 -9.74
N GLY A 61 5.76 4.00 -9.95
CA GLY A 61 6.25 3.47 -11.21
C GLY A 61 6.38 1.94 -11.15
N ILE A 62 6.27 1.31 -12.33
CA ILE A 62 6.61 -0.08 -12.57
C ILE A 62 7.61 -0.15 -13.71
N GLY A 63 8.68 -0.91 -13.55
CA GLY A 63 9.75 -0.93 -14.52
C GLY A 63 10.50 -2.25 -14.61
N PRO A 64 11.12 -2.55 -15.75
CA PRO A 64 11.90 -3.76 -15.92
C PRO A 64 13.20 -3.71 -15.11
N THR A 65 13.62 -4.81 -14.48
CA THR A 65 14.84 -4.92 -13.66
C THR A 65 16.08 -5.30 -14.48
N GLN A 66 15.90 -6.01 -15.60
CA GLN A 66 17.00 -6.52 -16.43
C GLN A 66 17.15 -5.72 -17.73
N LYS A 67 18.29 -5.88 -18.42
CA LYS A 67 18.52 -5.34 -19.78
C LYS A 67 17.83 -6.19 -20.84
N ARG A 68 17.18 -5.57 -21.83
CA ARG A 68 16.41 -6.19 -22.93
C ARG A 68 15.11 -6.98 -22.61
N PRO A 69 14.44 -6.89 -21.45
CA PRO A 69 13.07 -7.39 -21.32
C PRO A 69 12.15 -6.50 -22.17
N HIS A 70 11.28 -7.14 -22.94
CA HIS A 70 10.13 -6.52 -23.56
C HIS A 70 8.90 -7.06 -22.85
N ILE A 71 8.31 -6.25 -21.97
CA ILE A 71 7.13 -6.64 -21.20
C ILE A 71 5.91 -6.09 -21.93
N ALA A 72 5.05 -7.01 -22.37
CA ALA A 72 3.77 -6.69 -23.00
C ALA A 72 2.86 -5.95 -22.01
N CYS A 73 1.77 -5.38 -22.52
CA CYS A 73 0.80 -4.70 -21.66
C CYS A 73 0.13 -5.68 -20.67
N GLY A 74 -0.03 -5.21 -19.45
CA GLY A 74 -0.72 -5.92 -18.39
C GLY A 74 -1.33 -4.94 -17.40
N GLN A 75 -1.63 -5.44 -16.21
CA GLN A 75 -2.12 -4.68 -15.06
C GLN A 75 -1.25 -4.97 -13.85
N LEU A 76 -1.20 -3.99 -12.95
CA LEU A 76 -0.65 -4.18 -11.62
C LEU A 76 -1.80 -4.61 -10.70
N GLN A 77 -1.73 -5.81 -10.15
CA GLN A 77 -2.62 -6.20 -9.07
C GLN A 77 -1.99 -5.80 -7.73
N LEU A 78 -2.75 -5.06 -6.92
CA LEU A 78 -2.40 -4.67 -5.57
C LEU A 78 -3.29 -5.42 -4.59
N ARG A 79 -2.66 -6.18 -3.69
CA ARG A 79 -3.31 -6.79 -2.52
C ARG A 79 -2.91 -5.99 -1.29
N ILE A 80 -3.89 -5.45 -0.60
CA ILE A 80 -3.70 -4.58 0.56
C ILE A 80 -4.11 -5.37 1.79
N LEU A 81 -3.17 -5.52 2.72
CA LEU A 81 -3.33 -6.28 3.94
C LEU A 81 -3.05 -5.37 5.14
N ASP A 82 -3.62 -5.72 6.29
CA ASP A 82 -3.17 -5.17 7.57
C ASP A 82 -1.84 -5.79 8.01
N THR A 83 -1.30 -5.35 9.15
CA THR A 83 0.00 -5.83 9.67
C THR A 83 -0.06 -7.26 10.20
N GLN A 84 -1.24 -7.81 10.40
CA GLN A 84 -1.51 -9.19 10.78
C GLN A 84 -1.62 -10.11 9.54
N GLY A 85 -1.61 -9.54 8.33
CA GLY A 85 -1.73 -10.26 7.07
C GLY A 85 -3.16 -10.59 6.66
N VAL A 86 -4.17 -9.93 7.24
CA VAL A 86 -5.56 -10.04 6.80
C VAL A 86 -5.76 -9.22 5.54
N LEU A 87 -6.34 -9.83 4.51
CA LEU A 87 -6.64 -9.14 3.25
C LEU A 87 -7.79 -8.14 3.45
N LEU A 88 -7.51 -6.87 3.19
CA LEU A 88 -8.49 -5.78 3.26
C LEU A 88 -9.12 -5.51 1.89
N LYS A 89 -8.30 -5.47 0.83
CA LYS A 89 -8.75 -5.20 -0.54
C LYS A 89 -7.80 -5.77 -1.58
N THR A 90 -8.36 -6.18 -2.71
CA THR A 90 -7.60 -6.50 -3.93
C THR A 90 -8.14 -5.66 -5.06
N LEU A 91 -7.25 -5.12 -5.88
CA LEU A 91 -7.63 -4.38 -7.07
C LEU A 91 -6.58 -4.56 -8.17
N ASN A 92 -7.01 -4.38 -9.41
CA ASN A 92 -6.12 -4.26 -10.56
C ASN A 92 -6.11 -2.80 -11.01
N THR A 93 -4.93 -2.27 -11.30
CA THR A 93 -4.76 -0.93 -11.87
C THR A 93 -3.94 -0.99 -13.14
N ASP A 94 -4.35 -0.20 -14.12
CA ASP A 94 -3.57 0.00 -15.33
C ASP A 94 -2.38 0.93 -15.03
N TYR A 95 -1.31 0.77 -15.81
CA TYR A 95 -0.17 1.68 -15.79
C TYR A 95 0.10 2.19 -17.21
N SER A 96 0.61 3.42 -17.32
CA SER A 96 0.91 4.04 -18.60
C SER A 96 2.33 4.61 -18.63
N PRO A 97 3.11 4.38 -19.70
CA PRO A 97 2.80 3.53 -20.87
C PRO A 97 2.73 2.03 -20.52
N CYS A 98 1.86 1.28 -21.21
CA CYS A 98 1.64 -0.14 -20.86
C CYS A 98 2.74 -1.09 -21.34
N HIS A 99 3.48 -0.74 -22.40
CA HIS A 99 4.65 -1.48 -22.84
C HIS A 99 5.90 -0.99 -22.10
N LEU A 100 6.57 -1.91 -21.40
CA LEU A 100 7.77 -1.62 -20.64
C LEU A 100 8.98 -2.25 -21.31
N HIS A 101 10.10 -1.53 -21.34
CA HIS A 101 11.34 -2.06 -21.91
C HIS A 101 12.59 -1.44 -21.30
N TYR A 102 13.66 -2.21 -21.32
CA TYR A 102 15.00 -1.75 -20.98
C TYR A 102 15.86 -1.80 -22.25
N GLY A 103 15.95 -0.68 -22.96
CA GLY A 103 16.83 -0.49 -24.10
C GLY A 103 18.29 -0.22 -23.67
N PRO A 104 19.23 -0.07 -24.63
CA PRO A 104 20.65 0.14 -24.33
C PRO A 104 20.90 1.32 -23.39
N ASN A 105 20.13 2.40 -23.52
CA ASN A 105 20.26 3.65 -22.76
C ASN A 105 18.92 4.20 -22.23
N THR A 106 17.82 3.47 -22.39
CA THR A 106 16.47 3.97 -22.05
C THR A 106 15.68 2.92 -21.29
N ARG A 107 15.28 3.25 -20.07
CA ARG A 107 14.34 2.46 -19.28
C ARG A 107 12.95 3.08 -19.42
N ARG A 108 12.06 2.40 -20.12
CA ARG A 108 10.65 2.80 -20.21
C ARG A 108 9.88 2.13 -19.08
N THR A 109 9.53 2.94 -18.08
CA THR A 109 8.66 2.56 -16.97
C THR A 109 7.23 3.00 -17.25
N GLY A 110 6.28 2.37 -16.57
CA GLY A 110 4.88 2.78 -16.53
C GLY A 110 4.58 3.44 -15.20
N SER A 111 3.71 4.45 -15.18
CA SER A 111 3.21 5.07 -13.97
C SER A 111 1.79 4.62 -13.71
N PHE A 112 1.45 4.41 -12.44
CA PHE A 112 0.10 4.11 -11.98
C PHE A 112 -0.28 5.01 -10.81
N SER A 113 -1.58 5.23 -10.66
CA SER A 113 -2.18 5.85 -9.50
C SER A 113 -3.57 5.29 -9.32
N VAL A 114 -3.92 4.91 -8.10
CA VAL A 114 -5.24 4.39 -7.76
C VAL A 114 -5.72 5.04 -6.46
N VAL A 115 -7.00 5.38 -6.45
CA VAL A 115 -7.71 5.95 -5.31
C VAL A 115 -8.66 4.90 -4.78
N ILE A 116 -8.58 4.65 -3.48
CA ILE A 116 -9.27 3.54 -2.82
C ILE A 116 -10.06 4.10 -1.65
N ASN A 117 -11.37 3.97 -1.76
CA ASN A 117 -12.29 4.25 -0.67
C ASN A 117 -12.38 3.01 0.24
N ASP A 118 -12.85 3.25 1.47
CA ASP A 118 -13.20 2.21 2.45
C ASP A 118 -12.01 1.50 3.10
N ILE A 119 -10.82 2.10 3.07
CA ILE A 119 -9.68 1.67 3.90
C ILE A 119 -9.38 2.78 4.89
N HIS A 120 -9.52 2.47 6.18
CA HIS A 120 -9.19 3.42 7.25
C HIS A 120 -7.69 3.60 7.37
N GLN A 121 -7.28 4.76 7.89
CA GLN A 121 -5.87 5.08 8.11
C GLN A 121 -5.26 4.11 9.13
N GLN A 122 -4.30 3.31 8.67
CA GLN A 122 -3.58 2.33 9.47
C GLN A 122 -2.27 1.93 8.77
N ALA A 123 -1.44 1.15 9.47
CA ALA A 123 -0.30 0.48 8.87
C ALA A 123 -0.77 -0.62 7.90
N LEU A 124 -0.11 -0.74 6.75
CA LEU A 124 -0.52 -1.62 5.66
C LEU A 124 0.65 -2.37 5.05
N ILE A 125 0.40 -3.58 4.59
CA ILE A 125 1.28 -4.32 3.70
C ILE A 125 0.62 -4.33 2.31
N ILE A 126 1.32 -3.79 1.30
CA ILE A 126 0.83 -3.72 -0.07
C ILE A 126 1.68 -4.66 -0.92
N LYS A 127 1.10 -5.79 -1.31
CA LYS A 127 1.74 -6.76 -2.21
C LYS A 127 1.37 -6.43 -3.65
N ALA A 128 2.38 -6.25 -4.48
CA ALA A 128 2.21 -5.97 -5.91
C ALA A 128 2.55 -7.22 -6.74
N SER A 129 1.72 -7.49 -7.75
CA SER A 129 1.97 -8.55 -8.74
C SER A 129 1.57 -8.11 -10.14
N TYR A 130 2.17 -8.71 -11.15
CA TYR A 130 1.89 -8.41 -12.55
C TYR A 130 0.86 -9.39 -13.09
N GLN A 131 -0.20 -8.86 -13.71
CA GLN A 131 -1.22 -9.64 -14.39
C GLN A 131 -1.13 -9.35 -15.88
N LYS A 132 -0.73 -10.35 -16.68
CA LYS A 132 -0.74 -10.21 -18.15
C LYS A 132 -2.20 -10.03 -18.58
N LYS A 133 -2.51 -8.99 -19.36
CA LYS A 133 -3.82 -8.93 -20.01
C LYS A 133 -3.89 -10.09 -21.00
N PRO A 134 -4.98 -10.88 -21.02
CA PRO A 134 -5.17 -11.83 -22.11
C PRO A 134 -5.01 -11.05 -23.42
N HIS A 135 -4.20 -11.57 -24.34
CA HIS A 135 -4.02 -10.95 -25.64
C HIS A 135 -5.40 -10.70 -26.22
N GLU A 136 -5.71 -9.46 -26.60
CA GLU A 136 -6.74 -9.24 -27.60
C GLU A 136 -6.29 -10.05 -28.81
N ALA A 137 -7.02 -11.13 -29.09
CA ALA A 137 -6.87 -11.87 -30.33
C ALA A 137 -7.26 -10.91 -31.44
N HIS A 138 -6.26 -10.35 -32.12
CA HIS A 138 -6.40 -9.67 -33.39
C HIS A 138 -5.96 -10.62 -34.49
#